data_AF-A0A1F3LRT2-F1
#
_entry.id   AF-A0A1F3LRT2-F1
#
_cell.length_a   1.000
_cell.length_b   1.000
_cell.length_c   1.000
_cell.angle_alpha   90.00
_cell.angle_beta   90.00
_cell.angle_gamma   90.00
#
_symmetry.space_group_name_H-M   'P 1'
#
loop_
_entity.id
_entity.type
_entity.pdbx_description
1 polymer ?
#
loop_
_entity_poly.entity_id
_entity_poly.type
_entity_poly.pdbx_seq_one_letter_code
_entity_poly.pdbx_strand_id
1 'polypeptide(L)'
;MPAKWFRQSVASDAPMYNRKQFASLVEAFRAKYSDFNFTIDIIVGFPGETDEDFKETLDAVREFRFSHIHTLYNSPRETHSGDRRWRKIKVCW
;
A
#
# COMPACT_ATOMS: atom_id res chain seq x y z
N MET A 1 0.69 5.70 0.96
CA MET A 1 -0.41 5.47 0.00
C MET A 1 -1.01 6.80 -0.36
N PRO A 2 -1.05 7.15 -1.66
CA PRO A 2 -1.59 8.42 -2.11
C PRO A 2 -3.05 8.57 -1.70
N ALA A 3 -3.42 9.81 -1.35
CA ALA A 3 -4.79 10.15 -0.94
C ALA A 3 -5.86 9.71 -1.95
N LYS A 4 -5.49 9.53 -3.23
CA LYS A 4 -6.41 9.12 -4.29
C LYS A 4 -6.72 7.63 -4.35
N TRP A 5 -5.85 6.76 -3.83
CA TRP A 5 -6.00 5.30 -3.96
C TRP A 5 -6.60 4.61 -2.74
N PHE A 6 -6.59 5.26 -1.56
CA PHE A 6 -7.36 4.82 -0.39
C PHE A 6 -8.87 4.73 -0.67
N ARG A 7 -9.34 5.31 -1.78
CA ARG A 7 -10.74 5.49 -2.16
C ARG A 7 -11.38 4.30 -2.90
N GLN A 8 -10.63 3.33 -3.42
CA GLN A 8 -11.16 2.33 -4.35
C GLN A 8 -11.17 0.86 -3.88
N SER A 9 -10.47 0.49 -2.80
CA SER A 9 -10.27 -0.94 -2.44
C SER A 9 -10.97 -1.42 -1.18
N VAL A 10 -11.84 -0.63 -0.58
CA VAL A 10 -12.64 -1.04 0.57
C VAL A 10 -14.11 -1.08 0.17
N ALA A 11 -14.80 -2.16 0.54
CA ALA A 11 -16.25 -2.28 0.41
C ALA A 11 -16.94 -0.97 0.83
N SER A 12 -18.05 -0.63 0.17
CA SER A 12 -18.78 0.64 0.29
C SER A 12 -19.00 1.17 1.71
N ASP A 13 -18.93 0.30 2.72
CA ASP A 13 -19.26 0.56 4.12
C ASP A 13 -18.08 0.48 5.10
N ALA A 14 -16.84 0.33 4.61
CA ALA A 14 -15.66 0.36 5.48
C ALA A 14 -15.26 1.83 5.80
N PRO A 15 -14.96 2.16 7.07
CA PRO A 15 -14.55 3.50 7.44
C PRO A 15 -13.31 3.92 6.67
N MET A 16 -13.38 5.10 6.02
CA MET A 16 -12.24 5.70 5.34
C MET A 16 -11.15 6.04 6.36
N TYR A 17 -10.02 5.34 6.29
CA TYR A 17 -8.82 5.73 7.03
C TYR A 17 -7.96 6.64 6.16
N ASN A 18 -7.53 7.76 6.73
CA ASN A 18 -6.51 8.60 6.12
C ASN A 18 -5.13 8.29 6.71
N ARG A 19 -4.06 8.74 6.03
CA ARG A 19 -2.66 8.48 6.44
C ARG A 19 -2.38 8.87 7.89
N LYS A 20 -2.92 9.99 8.37
CA LYS A 20 -2.71 10.47 9.74
C LYS A 20 -3.34 9.52 10.77
N GLN A 21 -4.56 9.06 10.52
CA GLN A 21 -5.24 8.10 11.38
C GLN A 21 -4.49 6.77 11.46
N PHE A 22 -4.00 6.28 10.32
CA PHE A 22 -3.19 5.07 10.29
C PHE A 22 -1.87 5.24 11.05
N ALA A 23 -1.19 6.38 10.89
CA ALA A 23 0.04 6.69 11.61
C ALA A 23 -0.15 6.69 13.13
N SER A 24 -1.20 7.36 13.63
CA SER A 24 -1.50 7.37 15.07
C SER A 24 -1.80 5.97 15.62
N LEU A 25 -2.42 5.10 14.82
CA LEU A 25 -2.66 3.71 15.22
C LEU A 25 -1.34 2.92 15.29
N VAL A 26 -0.48 3.04 14.29
CA VAL A 26 0.84 2.37 14.29
C VAL A 26 1.68 2.83 15.49
N GLU A 27 1.71 4.13 15.77
CA GLU A 27 2.42 4.69 16.93
C GLU A 27 1.86 4.16 18.26
N ALA A 28 0.54 4.13 18.42
CA ALA A 28 -0.10 3.62 19.64
C ALA A 28 0.23 2.13 19.87
N PHE A 29 0.22 1.32 18.81
CA PHE A 29 0.59 -0.09 18.91
C PHE A 29 2.06 -0.27 19.23
N ARG A 30 2.97 0.48 18.58
CA ARG A 30 4.42 0.41 18.87
C ARG A 30 4.76 0.84 20.30
N ALA A 31 4.03 1.83 20.83
CA ALA A 31 4.21 2.27 22.22
C ALA A 31 3.81 1.19 23.23
N LYS A 32 2.83 0.34 22.90
CA LYS A 32 2.32 -0.72 23.78
C LYS A 32 3.02 -2.07 23.56
N TYR A 33 3.41 -2.36 22.34
CA TYR A 33 4.00 -3.62 21.90
C TYR A 33 5.18 -3.32 20.97
N SER A 34 6.38 -3.21 21.56
CA SER A 34 7.61 -2.86 20.82
C SER A 34 7.93 -3.84 19.69
N ASP A 35 7.58 -5.11 19.88
CA ASP A 35 7.96 -6.20 18.97
C ASP A 35 6.81 -6.59 18.03
N PHE A 36 5.77 -5.75 17.95
CA PHE A 36 4.62 -6.05 17.10
C PHE A 36 4.99 -5.97 15.62
N ASN A 37 4.73 -7.07 14.91
CA ASN A 37 5.06 -7.19 13.50
C ASN A 37 3.94 -6.61 12.62
N PHE A 38 4.25 -5.60 11.81
CA PHE A 38 3.33 -5.05 10.83
C PHE A 38 3.66 -5.55 9.42
N THR A 39 2.65 -6.09 8.75
CA THR A 39 2.72 -6.52 7.36
C THR A 39 1.66 -5.81 6.53
N ILE A 40 1.91 -5.62 5.24
CA ILE A 40 0.97 -4.96 4.34
C ILE A 40 0.96 -5.61 2.96
N ASP A 41 -0.21 -5.62 2.35
CA ASP A 41 -0.41 -5.97 0.94
C ASP A 41 -0.61 -4.69 0.13
N ILE A 42 0.19 -4.50 -0.91
CA ILE A 42 0.15 -3.32 -1.78
C ILE A 42 -0.17 -3.78 -3.20
N ILE A 43 -1.22 -3.21 -3.77
CA ILE A 43 -1.56 -3.42 -5.18
C ILE A 43 -0.93 -2.27 -5.99
N VAL A 44 -0.13 -2.61 -7.00
CA VAL A 44 0.55 -1.66 -7.89
C VAL A 44 0.14 -1.90 -9.35
N GLY A 45 0.33 -0.91 -10.22
CA GLY A 45 0.05 -1.01 -11.65
C GLY A 45 -1.40 -0.72 -12.03
N PHE A 46 -2.07 0.17 -11.29
CA PHE A 46 -3.41 0.60 -11.67
C PHE A 46 -3.38 1.46 -12.95
N PRO A 47 -4.39 1.38 -13.83
CA PRO A 47 -4.52 2.31 -14.94
C PRO A 47 -4.56 3.76 -14.43
N GLY A 48 -3.60 4.58 -14.87
CA GLY A 48 -3.48 5.97 -14.42
C GLY A 48 -2.67 6.19 -13.14
N GLU A 49 -2.02 5.16 -12.60
CA GLU A 49 -1.00 5.34 -11.56
C GLU A 49 0.21 6.12 -12.12
N THR A 50 0.53 7.25 -11.49
CA THR A 50 1.67 8.09 -11.86
C THR A 50 2.91 7.71 -11.05
N ASP A 51 4.09 8.15 -11.49
CA ASP A 51 5.32 7.90 -10.75
C ASP A 51 5.32 8.59 -9.37
N GLU A 52 4.63 9.73 -9.23
CA GLU A 52 4.43 10.41 -7.96
C GLU A 52 3.60 9.57 -6.98
N ASP A 53 2.55 8.91 -7.47
CA ASP A 53 1.73 8.01 -6.65
C ASP A 53 2.55 6.83 -6.11
N PHE A 54 3.35 6.26 -7.00
CA PHE A 54 4.22 5.17 -6.67
C PHE A 54 5.23 5.62 -5.61
N LYS A 55 5.81 6.81 -5.77
CA LYS A 55 6.73 7.40 -4.80
C LYS A 55 6.08 7.65 -3.44
N GLU A 56 4.87 8.21 -3.41
CA GLU A 56 4.11 8.39 -2.16
C GLU A 56 3.74 7.06 -1.47
N THR A 57 3.58 5.98 -2.24
CA THR A 57 3.42 4.63 -1.71
C THR A 57 4.71 4.15 -1.05
N LEU A 58 5.85 4.30 -1.74
CA LEU A 58 7.17 3.95 -1.20
C LEU A 58 7.53 4.74 0.05
N ASP A 59 7.21 6.04 0.09
CA ASP A 59 7.48 6.88 1.25
C ASP A 59 6.66 6.44 2.47
N ALA A 60 5.41 6.05 2.28
CA ALA A 60 4.60 5.48 3.36
C ALA A 60 5.15 4.12 3.85
N VAL A 61 5.61 3.26 2.92
CA VAL A 61 6.25 1.99 3.29
C VAL A 61 7.48 2.22 4.17
N ARG A 62 8.30 3.24 3.83
CA ARG A 62 9.50 3.60 4.59
C ARG A 62 9.16 4.21 5.94
N GLU A 63 8.15 5.07 5.99
CA GLU A 63 7.65 5.70 7.22
C GLU A 63 7.17 4.64 8.21
N PHE A 64 6.32 3.72 7.75
CA PHE A 64 5.69 2.73 8.63
C PHE A 64 6.54 1.50 8.89
N ARG A 65 7.70 1.34 8.25
CA ARG A 65 8.66 0.24 8.51
C ARG A 65 7.98 -1.12 8.65
N PHE A 66 7.20 -1.51 7.64
CA PHE A 66 6.62 -2.84 7.59
C PHE A 66 7.73 -3.88 7.47
N SER A 67 7.64 -4.96 8.25
CA SER A 67 8.64 -6.03 8.22
C SER A 67 8.47 -6.94 7.02
N HIS A 68 7.23 -7.04 6.51
CA HIS A 68 6.94 -7.80 5.30
C HIS A 68 5.91 -7.10 4.43
N ILE A 69 6.13 -7.15 3.12
CA ILE A 69 5.28 -6.49 2.13
C ILE A 69 4.99 -7.46 1.01
N HIS A 70 3.72 -7.79 0.82
CA HIS A 70 3.31 -8.49 -0.39
C HIS A 70 2.92 -7.45 -1.45
N THR A 71 3.50 -7.58 -2.63
CA THR A 71 3.15 -6.75 -3.78
C THR A 71 2.30 -7.57 -4.73
N LEU A 72 1.11 -7.06 -5.00
CA LEU A 72 0.18 -7.59 -5.98
C LEU A 72 0.19 -6.65 -7.17
N TYR A 73 0.13 -7.20 -8.37
CA TYR A 73 -0.12 -6.39 -9.54
C TYR A 73 -1.63 -6.28 -9.70
N ASN A 74 -2.14 -5.06 -9.91
CA ASN A 74 -3.49 -4.88 -10.39
C ASN A 74 -3.56 -5.61 -11.72
N SER A 75 -4.24 -6.75 -11.75
CA SER A 75 -4.56 -7.43 -12.99
C SER A 75 -5.86 -6.84 -13.47
N PRO A 76 -5.85 -5.91 -14.46
CA PRO A 76 -7.09 -5.61 -15.14
C PRO A 76 -7.59 -6.94 -15.67
N ARG A 77 -8.76 -7.37 -15.19
CA ARG A 77 -9.46 -8.52 -15.78
C ARG A 77 -9.91 -8.04 -17.14
N GLU A 78 -9.07 -8.29 -18.12
CA GLU A 78 -9.33 -7.96 -19.50
C GLU A 78 -10.30 -8.98 -20.08
N THR A 79 -11.29 -8.49 -20.83
CA THR A 79 -11.73 -9.25 -21.99
C THR A 79 -10.63 -9.31 -23.06
N HIS A 80 -9.66 -8.39 -23.17
CA HIS A 80 -8.55 -8.54 -24.14
C HIS A 80 -7.20 -7.96 -23.73
N SER A 81 -6.19 -8.83 -23.85
CA SER A 81 -4.75 -8.83 -23.55
C SER A 81 -3.87 -7.60 -23.86
N GLY A 82 -3.08 -7.18 -22.86
CA GLY A 82 -1.61 -7.24 -22.93
C GLY A 82 -0.81 -5.97 -22.57
N ASP A 83 0.01 -6.05 -21.51
CA ASP A 83 1.50 -6.00 -21.54
C ASP A 83 2.02 -6.24 -20.10
N ARG A 84 2.93 -7.21 -19.91
CA ARG A 84 3.39 -7.67 -18.59
C ARG A 84 4.76 -7.07 -18.28
N ARG A 85 4.79 -5.98 -17.51
CA ARG A 85 6.04 -5.42 -16.98
C ARG A 85 6.14 -5.65 -15.47
N TRP A 86 7.07 -6.51 -15.07
CA TRP A 86 7.32 -6.86 -13.67
C TRP A 86 8.15 -5.76 -12.98
N ARG A 87 7.63 -5.15 -11.92
CA ARG A 87 8.42 -4.36 -10.96
C ARG A 87 8.46 -5.12 -9.63
N LYS A 88 9.60 -5.73 -9.32
CA LYS A 88 9.84 -6.32 -7.99
C LYS A 88 10.22 -5.22 -7.02
N ILE A 89 9.44 -5.04 -5.95
CA ILE A 89 9.88 -4.24 -4.80
C ILE A 89 10.52 -5.22 -3.81
N LYS A 90 11.85 -5.23 -3.74
CA LYS A 90 12.58 -5.94 -2.69
C LYS A 90 12.73 -4.98 -1.51
N VAL A 91 11.95 -5.18 -0.46
CA VAL A 91 12.15 -4.49 0.81
C VAL A 91 12.98 -5.41 1.69
N CYS A 92 14.26 -5.07 1.85
CA CYS A 92 15.14 -5.61 2.86
C CYS A 92 15.44 -4.43 3.79
N TRP A 93 15.08 -4.56 5.06
CA TRP A 93 15.70 -3.75 6.11
C TRP A 93 16.96 -4.45 6.58
#